data_AF-Q9CRF9-F1
#
_entry.id   AF-Q9CRF9-F1
#
_cell.length_a   1.000
_cell.length_b   1.000
_cell.length_c   1.000
_cell.angle_alpha   90.00
_cell.angle_beta   90.00
_cell.angle_gamma   90.00
#
_symmetry.space_group_name_H-M   'P 1'
#
loop_
_entity.id
_entity.type
_entity.pdbx_description
1 polymer ?
#
loop_
_entity_poly.entity_id
_entity_poly.type
_entity_poly.pdbx_seq_one_letter_code
_entity_poly.pdbx_strand_id
1 'polypeptide(L)'
;MEHTEIDHWLEFSATKLSSCDRLTSAINELNHCLSLRTYLVGNSLTLADLCVWATLKGSAAWQEHLKQNKTLVHVKRWFGFLEAQQAFRSVGTKWDVSGNRATVAPDKKQDVGKFVELPGAEMGKVTVRFPPEASGYLHIGHAKAALLNQHYQVNFKGKLIMRFDDTNP
;
A
#
# COMPACT_ATOMS: atom_id res chain seq x y z
N MET A 1 -3.24 -7.02 -17.57
CA MET A 1 -2.93 -8.44 -17.31
C MET A 1 -2.11 -8.56 -16.03
N GLU A 2 -1.00 -7.84 -15.91
CA GLU A 2 -0.14 -7.86 -14.71
C GLU A 2 -0.86 -7.46 -13.41
N HIS A 3 -1.77 -6.47 -13.44
CA HIS A 3 -2.57 -6.09 -12.26
C HIS A 3 -3.38 -7.26 -11.68
N THR A 4 -4.04 -8.04 -12.55
CA THR A 4 -4.85 -9.19 -12.13
C THR A 4 -3.99 -10.32 -11.56
N GLU A 5 -2.78 -10.52 -12.09
CA GLU A 5 -1.82 -11.48 -11.54
C GLU A 5 -1.33 -11.04 -10.16
N ILE A 6 -1.10 -9.73 -9.95
CA ILE A 6 -0.73 -9.19 -8.63
C ILE A 6 -1.86 -9.45 -7.63
N ASP A 7 -3.10 -9.14 -7.98
CA ASP A 7 -4.26 -9.34 -7.11
C ASP A 7 -4.43 -10.82 -6.74
N HIS A 8 -4.24 -11.73 -7.69
CA HIS A 8 -4.24 -13.17 -7.44
C HIS A 8 -3.21 -13.56 -6.37
N TRP A 9 -1.97 -13.06 -6.47
CA TRP A 9 -0.91 -13.38 -5.51
C TRP A 9 -1.15 -12.75 -4.12
N LEU A 10 -1.80 -11.60 -4.05
CA LEU A 10 -2.24 -11.00 -2.78
C LEU A 10 -3.30 -11.88 -2.09
N GLU A 11 -4.28 -12.37 -2.84
CA GLU A 11 -5.29 -13.28 -2.29
C GLU A 11 -4.69 -14.64 -1.92
N PHE A 12 -3.77 -15.14 -2.73
CA PHE A 12 -3.01 -16.37 -2.47
C PHE A 12 -2.25 -16.31 -1.13
N SER A 13 -1.58 -15.19 -0.85
CA SER A 13 -0.83 -15.03 0.40
C SER A 13 -1.74 -14.91 1.62
N ALA A 14 -2.86 -14.18 1.49
CA ALA A 14 -3.82 -13.97 2.56
C ALA A 14 -4.60 -15.26 2.92
N THR A 15 -4.88 -16.12 1.94
CA THR A 15 -5.74 -17.30 2.15
C THR A 15 -4.95 -18.60 2.28
N LYS A 16 -4.11 -18.92 1.29
CA LYS A 16 -3.43 -20.22 1.18
C LYS A 16 -2.15 -20.28 2.02
N LEU A 17 -1.34 -19.21 2.04
CA LEU A 17 -0.09 -19.18 2.80
C LEU A 17 -0.28 -18.90 4.30
N SER A 18 -1.39 -18.26 4.68
CA SER A 18 -1.70 -17.99 6.09
C SER A 18 -2.36 -19.18 6.81
N SER A 19 -2.92 -20.13 6.05
CA SER A 19 -3.59 -21.32 6.59
C SER A 19 -2.61 -22.50 6.71
N CYS A 20 -2.37 -22.98 7.93
CA CYS A 20 -1.38 -24.04 8.20
C CYS A 20 -1.63 -25.33 7.38
N ASP A 21 -2.88 -25.76 7.24
CA ASP A 21 -3.24 -27.02 6.55
C ASP A 21 -2.94 -27.02 5.04
N ARG A 22 -2.90 -25.84 4.41
CA ARG A 22 -2.69 -25.69 2.95
C ARG A 22 -1.30 -25.21 2.60
N LEU A 23 -0.47 -24.91 3.60
CA LEU A 23 0.84 -24.29 3.42
C LEU A 23 1.76 -25.12 2.53
N THR A 24 1.84 -26.43 2.74
CA THR A 24 2.71 -27.33 1.95
C THR A 24 2.32 -27.35 0.48
N SER A 25 1.02 -27.41 0.18
CA SER A 25 0.53 -27.39 -1.20
C SER A 25 0.76 -26.02 -1.85
N ALA A 26 0.53 -24.93 -1.11
CA ALA A 26 0.76 -23.57 -1.58
C ALA A 26 2.24 -23.32 -1.91
N ILE A 27 3.15 -23.78 -1.05
CA ILE A 27 4.59 -23.65 -1.29
C ILE A 27 5.03 -24.43 -2.54
N ASN A 28 4.46 -25.61 -2.79
CA ASN A 28 4.76 -26.38 -3.99
C ASN A 28 4.25 -25.68 -5.27
N GLU A 29 3.04 -25.10 -5.22
CA GLU A 29 2.48 -24.28 -6.31
C GLU A 29 3.39 -23.07 -6.60
N LEU A 30 3.78 -22.34 -5.55
CA LEU A 30 4.72 -21.23 -5.63
C LEU A 30 6.08 -21.65 -6.22
N ASN A 31 6.61 -22.81 -5.83
CA ASN A 31 7.86 -23.36 -6.36
C ASN A 31 7.77 -23.66 -7.85
N HIS A 32 6.62 -24.15 -8.33
CA HIS A 32 6.38 -24.39 -9.74
C HIS A 32 6.31 -23.07 -10.53
N CYS A 33 5.58 -22.08 -10.02
CA CYS A 33 5.49 -20.75 -10.65
C CYS A 33 6.85 -20.04 -10.77
N LEU A 34 7.72 -20.20 -9.77
CA LEU A 34 9.06 -19.61 -9.73
C LEU A 34 10.14 -20.41 -10.49
N SER A 35 9.78 -21.51 -11.14
CA SER A 35 10.72 -22.37 -11.87
C SER A 35 11.45 -21.63 -13.00
N LEU A 36 10.71 -20.86 -13.79
CA LEU A 36 11.21 -20.10 -14.94
C LEU A 36 11.17 -18.58 -14.74
N ARG A 37 10.82 -18.11 -13.52
CA ARG A 37 10.58 -16.69 -13.23
C ARG A 37 11.51 -16.16 -12.16
N THR A 38 11.94 -14.91 -12.29
CA THR A 38 12.74 -14.21 -11.27
C THR A 38 11.84 -13.47 -10.28
N TYR A 39 10.71 -12.95 -10.74
CA TYR A 39 9.68 -12.28 -9.95
C TYR A 39 8.34 -12.98 -10.16
N LEU A 40 7.39 -12.82 -9.24
CA LEU A 40 6.08 -13.46 -9.34
C LEU A 40 5.25 -12.93 -10.51
N VAL A 41 5.37 -11.64 -10.80
CA VAL A 41 4.65 -10.98 -11.90
C VAL A 41 5.62 -10.16 -12.73
N GLY A 42 5.59 -10.38 -14.05
CA GLY A 42 6.44 -9.67 -15.01
C GLY A 42 7.95 -9.85 -14.77
N ASN A 43 8.70 -8.78 -15.03
CA ASN A 43 10.18 -8.76 -15.01
C ASN A 43 10.76 -7.80 -13.95
N SER A 44 9.95 -7.32 -13.02
CA SER A 44 10.34 -6.35 -11.99
C SER A 44 9.74 -6.69 -10.64
N LEU A 45 10.30 -6.13 -9.56
CA LEU A 45 9.75 -6.30 -8.22
C LEU A 45 8.34 -5.70 -8.12
N THR A 46 7.37 -6.49 -7.67
CA THR A 46 5.97 -6.06 -7.52
C THR A 46 5.44 -6.24 -6.09
N LEU A 47 4.23 -5.75 -5.84
CA LEU A 47 3.51 -5.97 -4.58
C LEU A 47 3.28 -7.47 -4.29
N ALA A 48 3.15 -8.30 -5.32
CA ALA A 48 3.01 -9.74 -5.18
C ALA A 48 4.24 -10.34 -4.46
N ASP A 49 5.44 -9.99 -4.91
CA ASP A 49 6.69 -10.49 -4.31
C ASP A 49 6.83 -10.05 -2.85
N LEU A 50 6.53 -8.78 -2.58
CA LEU A 50 6.60 -8.21 -1.24
C LEU A 50 5.63 -8.90 -0.27
N CYS A 51 4.39 -9.09 -0.69
CA CYS A 51 3.34 -9.67 0.15
C CYS A 51 3.62 -11.15 0.44
N VAL A 52 3.93 -11.94 -0.60
CA VAL A 52 4.25 -13.36 -0.45
C VAL A 52 5.50 -13.55 0.41
N TRP A 53 6.54 -12.74 0.20
CA TRP A 53 7.76 -12.79 1.02
C TRP A 53 7.47 -12.47 2.49
N ALA A 54 6.68 -11.42 2.76
CA ALA A 54 6.34 -11.01 4.12
C ALA A 54 5.56 -12.09 4.88
N THR A 55 4.56 -12.70 4.22
CA THR A 55 3.78 -13.80 4.80
C THR A 55 4.64 -15.03 5.09
N LEU A 56 5.54 -15.39 4.17
CA LEU A 56 6.48 -16.49 4.38
C LEU A 56 7.47 -16.20 5.51
N LYS A 57 8.06 -15.00 5.53
CA LYS A 57 9.01 -14.59 6.58
C LYS A 57 8.38 -14.65 7.96
N GLY A 58 7.10 -14.29 8.07
CA GLY A 58 6.32 -14.33 9.31
C GLY A 58 5.80 -15.70 9.73
N SER A 59 5.82 -16.70 8.84
CA SER A 59 5.34 -18.04 9.16
C SER A 59 6.44 -18.86 9.84
N ALA A 60 6.21 -19.25 11.10
CA ALA A 60 7.11 -20.15 11.82
C ALA A 60 7.25 -21.52 11.11
N ALA A 61 6.17 -22.01 10.50
CA ALA A 61 6.14 -23.25 9.73
C ALA A 61 7.04 -23.18 8.48
N TRP A 62 7.13 -22.02 7.82
CA TRP A 62 8.06 -21.81 6.71
C TRP A 62 9.52 -21.96 7.13
N GLN A 63 9.90 -21.41 8.28
CA GLN A 63 11.27 -21.51 8.81
C GLN A 63 11.68 -22.96 9.11
N GLU A 64 10.74 -23.79 9.54
CA GLU A 64 10.95 -25.22 9.74
C GLU A 64 11.07 -25.97 8.40
N HIS A 65 10.17 -25.67 7.45
CA HIS A 65 10.21 -26.25 6.09
C HIS A 65 11.48 -25.90 5.32
N LEU A 66 12.05 -24.71 5.54
CA LEU A 66 13.34 -24.30 4.94
C LEU A 66 14.48 -25.27 5.31
N LYS A 67 14.48 -25.78 6.55
CA LYS A 67 15.50 -26.70 7.06
C LYS A 67 15.28 -28.14 6.58
N GLN A 68 14.03 -28.57 6.45
CA GLN A 68 13.67 -29.97 6.20
C GLN A 68 13.59 -30.34 4.71
N ASN A 69 13.10 -29.45 3.83
CA ASN A 69 12.77 -29.83 2.45
C ASN A 69 13.83 -29.41 1.42
N LYS A 70 14.45 -30.40 0.76
CA LYS A 70 15.44 -30.20 -0.33
C LYS A 70 14.80 -29.84 -1.68
N THR A 71 13.50 -30.07 -1.84
CA THR A 71 12.74 -29.94 -3.10
C THR A 71 12.36 -28.50 -3.50
N LEU A 72 12.46 -27.55 -2.57
CA LEU A 72 12.03 -26.16 -2.77
C LEU A 72 13.14 -25.25 -3.30
N VAL A 73 13.84 -25.70 -4.35
CA VAL A 73 15.04 -25.02 -4.88
C VAL A 73 14.70 -23.62 -5.41
N HIS A 74 13.58 -23.47 -6.11
CA HIS A 74 13.21 -22.20 -6.75
C HIS A 74 12.73 -21.17 -5.74
N VAL A 75 11.89 -21.57 -4.78
CA VAL A 75 11.44 -20.67 -3.71
C VAL A 75 12.62 -20.25 -2.83
N LYS A 76 13.53 -21.17 -2.48
CA LYS A 76 14.74 -20.84 -1.71
C LYS A 76 15.62 -19.83 -2.43
N ARG A 77 15.85 -20.04 -3.74
CA ARG A 77 16.59 -19.10 -4.59
C ARG A 77 15.93 -17.73 -4.60
N TRP A 78 14.64 -17.66 -4.88
CA TRP A 78 13.87 -16.41 -4.94
C TRP A 78 13.86 -15.70 -3.58
N PHE A 79 13.61 -16.43 -2.49
CA PHE A 79 13.57 -15.87 -1.14
C PHE A 79 14.93 -15.29 -0.73
N GLY A 80 16.02 -16.03 -0.98
CA GLY A 80 17.39 -15.56 -0.73
C GLY A 80 17.78 -14.38 -1.62
N PHE A 81 17.32 -14.36 -2.88
CA PHE A 81 17.50 -13.23 -3.78
C PHE A 81 16.81 -11.97 -3.26
N LEU A 82 15.59 -12.07 -2.75
CA LEU A 82 14.90 -10.93 -2.13
C LEU A 82 15.61 -10.49 -0.86
N GLU A 83 15.97 -11.40 0.04
CA GLU A 83 16.70 -11.07 1.28
C GLU A 83 18.10 -10.47 1.03
N ALA A 84 18.71 -10.71 -0.12
CA ALA A 84 19.99 -10.09 -0.46
C ALA A 84 19.87 -8.58 -0.76
N GLN A 85 18.68 -8.11 -1.14
CA GLN A 85 18.46 -6.71 -1.50
C GLN A 85 18.42 -5.81 -0.26
N GLN A 86 18.99 -4.60 -0.38
CA GLN A 86 19.12 -3.67 0.75
C GLN A 86 17.76 -3.32 1.39
N ALA A 87 16.72 -3.13 0.57
CA ALA A 87 15.37 -2.84 1.05
C ALA A 87 14.81 -3.94 1.97
N PHE A 88 14.98 -5.21 1.59
CA PHE A 88 14.50 -6.35 2.36
C PHE A 88 15.35 -6.60 3.61
N ARG A 89 16.66 -6.34 3.57
CA ARG A 89 17.53 -6.45 4.76
C ARG A 89 17.13 -5.45 5.85
N SER A 90 16.85 -4.21 5.44
CA SER A 90 16.43 -3.16 6.37
C SER A 90 15.09 -3.44 7.03
N VAL A 91 14.17 -4.10 6.32
CA VAL A 91 12.84 -4.47 6.85
C VAL A 91 12.91 -5.80 7.60
N GLY A 92 13.62 -6.80 7.09
CA GLY A 92 13.71 -8.13 7.68
C GLY A 92 14.31 -8.16 9.09
N THR A 93 15.18 -7.21 9.43
CA THR A 93 15.71 -7.05 10.80
C THR A 93 14.69 -6.45 11.78
N LYS A 94 13.64 -5.78 11.25
CA LYS A 94 12.55 -5.17 12.02
C LYS A 94 11.26 -5.99 11.95
N TRP A 95 11.23 -7.00 11.08
CA TRP A 95 10.08 -7.86 10.83
C TRP A 95 10.08 -9.00 11.85
N ASP A 96 9.77 -8.66 13.09
CA ASP A 96 9.43 -9.64 14.12
C ASP A 96 7.91 -9.77 14.15
N VAL A 97 7.40 -10.98 13.93
CA VAL A 97 5.96 -11.28 13.82
C VAL A 97 5.33 -11.53 15.20
N SER A 98 6.07 -11.24 16.27
CA SER A 98 5.51 -11.11 17.60
C SER A 98 5.13 -9.66 17.90
N GLY A 99 3.87 -9.32 17.68
CA GLY A 99 3.25 -8.14 18.28
C GLY A 99 2.79 -7.07 17.30
N ASN A 100 1.46 -6.97 17.21
CA ASN A 100 0.67 -5.84 16.75
C ASN A 100 0.60 -5.63 15.23
N ARG A 101 -0.60 -5.88 14.70
CA ARG A 101 -1.22 -4.93 13.75
C ARG A 101 -0.87 -3.53 14.25
N ALA A 102 -0.02 -2.82 13.51
CA ALA A 102 0.33 -1.46 13.85
C ALA A 102 -0.97 -0.64 13.95
N THR A 103 -1.40 -0.37 15.18
CA THR A 103 -2.04 0.89 15.49
C THR A 103 -1.04 1.94 15.07
N VAL A 104 -1.48 2.76 14.12
CA VAL A 104 -0.74 3.86 13.52
C VAL A 104 0.01 4.62 14.62
N ALA A 105 1.33 4.49 14.65
CA ALA A 105 2.17 5.34 15.50
C ALA A 105 2.05 6.78 14.98
N PRO A 106 1.62 7.75 15.81
CA PRO A 106 1.57 9.14 15.42
C PRO A 106 2.96 9.72 15.66
N ASP A 107 3.74 9.93 14.60
CA ASP A 107 4.53 11.15 14.41
C ASP A 107 5.40 11.03 13.15
N LYS A 108 4.83 11.50 12.05
CA LYS A 108 5.57 12.45 11.23
C LYS A 108 4.88 13.76 11.49
N LYS A 109 5.61 14.74 12.04
CA LYS A 109 5.20 16.15 12.09
C LYS A 109 4.51 16.46 10.78
N GLN A 110 3.19 16.47 10.82
CA GLN A 110 2.41 16.97 9.71
C GLN A 110 2.79 18.43 9.69
N ASP A 111 3.41 18.85 8.60
CA ASP A 111 3.44 20.25 8.23
C ASP A 111 2.00 20.59 7.84
N VAL A 112 1.14 20.62 8.87
CA VAL A 112 -0.21 21.11 8.80
C VAL A 112 -0.01 22.58 8.56
N GLY A 113 0.04 22.97 7.27
CA GLY A 113 0.06 24.36 6.87
C GLY A 113 -0.94 25.09 7.75
N LYS A 114 -0.42 26.01 8.56
CA LYS A 114 -1.10 26.64 9.68
C LYS A 114 -2.51 27.03 9.24
N PHE A 115 -3.52 26.26 9.63
CA PHE A 115 -4.90 26.55 9.24
C PHE A 115 -5.32 27.81 10.01
N VAL A 116 -5.27 28.95 9.33
CA VAL A 116 -5.67 30.22 9.92
C VAL A 116 -7.20 30.20 10.01
N GLU A 117 -7.73 30.40 11.21
CA GLU A 117 -9.15 30.63 11.41
C GLU A 117 -9.54 31.92 10.67
N LEU A 118 -10.63 31.85 9.89
CA LEU A 118 -11.08 32.98 9.08
C LEU A 118 -11.61 34.10 10.02
N PRO A 119 -10.96 35.28 10.10
CA PRO A 119 -11.40 36.35 11.00
C PRO A 119 -12.76 36.86 10.53
N GLY A 120 -13.78 36.78 11.40
CA GLY A 120 -15.15 37.21 11.11
C GLY A 120 -16.04 36.17 10.40
N ALA A 121 -15.59 34.91 10.29
CA ALA A 121 -16.42 33.85 9.73
C ALA A 121 -17.52 33.42 10.71
N GLU A 122 -18.77 33.65 10.32
CA GLU A 122 -19.94 33.15 11.04
C GLU A 122 -20.28 31.72 10.61
N MET A 123 -20.65 30.88 11.59
CA MET A 123 -21.09 29.51 11.34
C MET A 123 -22.29 29.49 10.39
N GLY A 124 -22.19 28.72 9.31
CA GLY A 124 -23.21 28.56 8.28
C GLY A 124 -23.19 29.58 7.14
N LYS A 125 -22.37 30.64 7.22
CA LYS A 125 -22.27 31.68 6.18
C LYS A 125 -21.04 31.58 5.29
N VAL A 126 -20.09 30.71 5.62
CA VAL A 126 -18.86 30.53 4.82
C VAL A 126 -19.18 29.83 3.51
N THR A 127 -18.78 30.44 2.39
CA THR A 127 -18.85 29.81 1.07
C THR A 127 -17.45 29.75 0.48
N VAL A 128 -16.96 28.54 0.23
CA VAL A 128 -15.67 28.28 -0.39
C VAL A 128 -15.87 27.80 -1.82
N ARG A 129 -15.00 28.22 -2.73
CA ARG A 129 -15.07 27.85 -4.14
C ARG A 129 -13.77 27.19 -4.58
N PHE A 130 -13.89 26.07 -5.28
CA PHE A 130 -12.78 25.52 -6.03
C PHE A 130 -12.68 26.28 -7.36
N PRO A 131 -11.54 26.90 -7.71
CA PRO A 131 -11.40 27.64 -8.97
C PRO A 131 -11.70 26.71 -10.16
N PRO A 132 -12.57 27.14 -11.10
CA PRO A 132 -12.86 26.35 -12.31
C PRO A 132 -11.63 26.20 -13.20
N GLU A 133 -10.74 27.20 -13.21
CA GLU A 133 -9.47 27.16 -13.92
C GLU A 133 -8.33 27.07 -12.93
N ALA A 134 -7.93 25.85 -12.62
CA ALA A 134 -6.59 25.66 -12.12
C ALA A 134 -5.65 25.80 -13.33
N SER A 135 -4.62 26.64 -13.26
CA SER A 135 -3.70 26.89 -14.38
C SER A 135 -2.99 25.59 -14.79
N GLY A 136 -3.59 24.80 -15.69
CA GLY A 136 -3.12 23.49 -16.14
C GLY A 136 -4.03 22.30 -15.77
N TYR A 137 -3.68 21.10 -16.26
CA TYR A 137 -4.45 19.88 -16.02
C TYR A 137 -4.59 19.53 -14.54
N LEU A 138 -5.71 18.89 -14.19
CA LEU A 138 -5.96 18.40 -12.84
C LEU A 138 -4.83 17.45 -12.40
N HIS A 139 -4.06 17.84 -11.39
CA HIS A 139 -2.94 17.05 -10.86
C HIS A 139 -3.01 16.95 -9.34
N ILE A 140 -2.14 16.16 -8.73
CA ILE A 140 -2.14 15.89 -7.28
C ILE A 140 -2.06 17.15 -6.40
N GLY A 141 -1.48 18.24 -6.92
CA GLY A 141 -1.45 19.55 -6.27
C GLY A 141 -2.85 20.16 -6.08
N HIS A 142 -3.76 19.95 -7.04
CA HIS A 142 -5.15 20.42 -6.94
C HIS A 142 -5.96 19.66 -5.89
N ALA A 143 -5.64 18.39 -5.64
CA ALA A 143 -6.25 17.63 -4.56
C ALA A 143 -6.01 18.30 -3.19
N LYS A 144 -4.82 18.90 -2.98
CA LYS A 144 -4.50 19.63 -1.74
C LYS A 144 -5.41 20.85 -1.54
N ALA A 145 -5.66 21.62 -2.61
CA ALA A 145 -6.53 22.79 -2.56
C ALA A 145 -8.02 22.40 -2.37
N ALA A 146 -8.46 21.31 -2.98
CA ALA A 146 -9.81 20.79 -2.80
C ALA A 146 -10.05 20.32 -1.35
N LEU A 147 -9.09 19.58 -0.78
CA LEU A 147 -9.15 19.13 0.62
C LEU A 147 -9.16 20.29 1.61
N LEU A 148 -8.39 21.36 1.34
CA LEU A 148 -8.40 22.58 2.14
C LEU A 148 -9.78 23.25 2.14
N ASN A 149 -10.38 23.42 0.97
CA ASN A 149 -11.70 24.02 0.86
C ASN A 149 -12.76 23.18 1.58
N GLN A 150 -12.72 21.85 1.43
CA GLN A 150 -13.63 20.94 2.14
C GLN A 150 -13.47 21.06 3.67
N HIS A 151 -12.24 21.23 4.17
CA HIS A 151 -12.00 21.41 5.60
C HIS A 151 -12.72 22.65 6.16
N TYR A 152 -12.64 23.79 5.48
CA TYR A 152 -13.36 25.01 5.88
C TYR A 152 -14.88 24.87 5.75
N GLN A 153 -15.36 24.18 4.73
CA GLN A 153 -16.79 23.88 4.60
C GLN A 153 -17.30 23.09 5.82
N VAL A 154 -16.61 22.02 6.22
CA VAL A 154 -17.01 21.18 7.34
C VAL A 154 -16.94 21.95 8.66
N ASN A 155 -15.83 22.65 8.91
CA ASN A 155 -15.62 23.35 10.18
C ASN A 155 -16.61 24.50 10.38
N PHE A 156 -16.91 25.26 9.33
CA PHE A 156 -17.82 26.41 9.42
C PHE A 156 -19.25 26.08 9.01
N LYS A 157 -19.60 24.78 8.80
CA LYS A 157 -20.90 24.34 8.25
C LYS A 157 -21.30 25.13 7.00
N GLY A 158 -20.31 25.46 6.18
CA GLY A 158 -20.43 26.30 5.00
C GLY A 158 -20.86 25.53 3.75
N LYS A 159 -20.78 26.19 2.59
CA LYS A 159 -21.02 25.59 1.27
C LYS A 159 -19.73 25.53 0.47
N LEU A 160 -19.49 24.39 -0.20
CA LEU A 160 -18.42 24.21 -1.17
C LEU A 160 -18.99 24.20 -2.58
N ILE A 161 -18.53 25.14 -3.41
CA ILE A 161 -18.89 25.21 -4.83
C ILE A 161 -17.73 24.62 -5.64
N MET A 162 -18.00 23.53 -6.33
CA MET A 162 -17.05 22.88 -7.24
C MET A 162 -17.58 23.06 -8.67
N ARG A 163 -16.83 23.81 -9.49
CA ARG A 163 -17.15 24.01 -10.90
C ARG A 163 -16.15 23.18 -11.71
N PHE A 164 -16.65 22.25 -12.50
CA PHE A 164 -15.84 21.29 -13.27
C PHE A 164 -15.59 21.72 -14.72
N ASP A 165 -16.28 22.75 -15.20
CA ASP A 165 -16.24 23.11 -16.61
C ASP A 165 -16.56 24.61 -16.80
N ASP A 166 -15.77 25.26 -17.65
CA ASP A 166 -15.92 26.67 -18.05
C ASP A 166 -17.01 26.81 -19.11
N THR A 167 -18.26 26.79 -18.65
CA THR A 167 -19.32 27.51 -19.38
C THR A 167 -19.61 28.79 -18.61
N ASN A 168 -18.91 29.86 -18.97
CA ASN A 168 -19.38 31.22 -18.77
C ASN A 168 -20.69 31.41 -19.55
N PRO A 169 -21.77 31.91 -18.93
CA PRO A 169 -22.87 32.50 -19.68
C PRO A 169 -22.48 33.83 -20.34
#